data_AF-A0A0L7M9Z7-F1
#
_entry.id   AF-A0A0L7M9Z7-F1
#
_cell.length_a   1.000
_cell.length_b   1.000
_cell.length_c   1.000
_cell.angle_alpha   90.00
_cell.angle_beta   90.00
_cell.angle_gamma   90.00
#
_symmetry.space_group_name_H-M   'P 1'
#
loop_
_entity.id
_entity.type
_entity.pdbx_description
1 polymer ?
#
loop_
_entity_poly.entity_id
_entity_poly.type
_entity_poly.pdbx_seq_one_letter_code
_entity_poly.pdbx_strand_id
1 'polypeptide(L)'
;THEKNEGVLASCSWSIIVLLWYLYPRPHKGSKHEETTTSHDISYLCSAPRGKDKLAACTSSCKIMFWDTSIQDVVVAIGGARDIKRGRFLGAPFGGPT
;
A
#
# COMPACT_ATOMS: atom_id res chain seq x y z
N THR A 1 7.28 -18.79 -23.06
CA THR A 1 6.27 -17.79 -22.66
C THR A 1 6.89 -16.89 -21.63
N HIS A 2 7.40 -15.73 -22.06
CA HIS A 2 8.07 -14.78 -21.18
C HIS A 2 6.98 -14.07 -20.36
N GLU A 3 6.83 -14.43 -19.08
CA GLU A 3 5.96 -13.66 -18.20
C GLU A 3 6.53 -12.25 -18.12
N LYS A 4 5.76 -11.30 -18.66
CA LYS A 4 6.10 -9.89 -18.75
C LYS A 4 6.04 -9.32 -17.33
N ASN A 5 7.05 -9.59 -16.52
CA ASN A 5 7.17 -9.03 -15.18
C ASN A 5 7.62 -7.57 -15.33
N GLU A 6 6.65 -6.72 -15.67
CA GLU A 6 6.82 -5.28 -15.75
C GLU A 6 7.06 -4.80 -14.31
N GLY A 7 8.32 -4.70 -13.92
CA GLY A 7 8.72 -4.36 -12.55
C GLY A 7 8.21 -2.97 -12.18
N VAL A 8 7.13 -2.91 -11.40
CA VAL A 8 6.63 -1.69 -10.78
C VAL A 8 7.15 -1.63 -9.35
N LEU A 9 7.77 -0.50 -8.98
CA LEU A 9 8.07 -0.18 -7.59
C LEU A 9 7.14 0.93 -7.12
N ALA A 10 6.80 0.93 -5.84
CA ALA A 10 6.05 2.00 -5.22
C ALA A 10 6.83 2.61 -4.07
N SER A 11 6.76 3.93 -3.93
CA SER A 11 7.38 4.64 -2.80
C SER A 11 6.42 5.66 -2.21
N CYS A 12 6.47 5.79 -0.88
CA CYS A 12 5.73 6.78 -0.10
C CYS A 12 6.68 7.52 0.86
N SER A 13 6.28 8.70 1.32
CA SER A 13 7.09 9.51 2.25
C SER A 13 6.22 10.33 3.19
N TRP A 14 5.44 9.69 4.07
CA TRP A 14 4.61 10.36 5.09
C TRP A 14 3.81 11.53 4.50
N SER A 15 3.33 11.32 3.28
CA SER A 15 2.65 12.28 2.44
C SER A 15 1.43 11.58 1.85
N ILE A 16 0.49 12.39 1.36
CA ILE A 16 -0.64 11.89 0.61
C ILE A 16 -0.25 11.40 -0.79
N ILE A 17 0.98 11.68 -1.22
CA ILE A 17 1.51 11.33 -2.53
C ILE A 17 2.20 9.96 -2.48
N VAL A 18 1.86 9.10 -3.43
CA VAL A 18 2.55 7.86 -3.73
C VAL A 18 3.09 7.90 -5.15
N LEU A 19 4.34 7.47 -5.32
CA LEU A 19 5.00 7.40 -6.63
C LEU A 19 5.10 5.96 -7.08
N LEU A 20 4.67 5.70 -8.31
CA LEU A 20 4.79 4.42 -9.00
C LEU A 20 5.90 4.51 -10.04
N TRP A 21 6.92 3.67 -9.90
CA TRP A 21 8.10 3.65 -10.75
C TRP A 21 8.06 2.45 -11.67
N TYR A 22 8.12 2.70 -12.97
CA TYR A 22 8.19 1.64 -13.98
C TYR A 22 9.67 1.38 -14.32
N LEU A 23 10.21 0.26 -13.84
CA LEU A 23 11.65 -0.06 -13.99
C LEU A 23 12.06 -0.34 -15.43
N TYR A 24 11.12 -0.81 -16.24
CA TYR A 24 11.33 -1.07 -17.66
C TYR A 24 10.42 -0.15 -18.49
N PRO A 25 10.75 1.15 -18.57
CA PRO A 25 9.93 2.11 -19.30
C PRO A 25 9.91 1.73 -20.78
N ARG A 26 8.76 1.92 -21.43
CA ARG A 26 8.68 1.84 -22.89
C ARG A 26 9.67 2.87 -23.49
N PRO A 27 10.32 2.58 -24.63
CA PRO A 27 11.40 3.41 -25.19
C PRO A 27 11.12 4.90 -25.43
N HIS A 28 9.87 5.37 -25.29
CA HIS A 28 9.42 6.70 -25.72
C HIS A 28 8.63 7.52 -24.69
N LYS A 29 8.66 7.19 -23.39
CA LYS A 29 7.97 7.99 -22.35
C LYS A 29 9.00 8.55 -21.35
N GLY A 30 9.24 9.86 -21.43
CA GLY A 30 10.31 10.59 -20.74
C GLY A 30 10.12 10.85 -19.24
N SER A 31 9.14 10.24 -18.59
CA SER A 31 9.02 10.24 -17.12
C SER A 31 8.92 8.80 -16.63
N LYS A 32 9.83 8.43 -15.72
CA LYS A 32 9.96 7.06 -15.20
C LYS A 32 8.90 6.69 -14.15
N HIS A 33 8.14 7.66 -13.65
CA HIS A 33 7.16 7.44 -12.59
C HIS A 33 5.83 8.13 -12.86
N GLU A 34 4.77 7.55 -12.31
CA GLU A 34 3.44 8.12 -12.20
C GLU A 34 3.19 8.51 -10.74
N GLU A 35 2.42 9.58 -10.54
CA GLU A 35 2.06 10.08 -9.22
C GLU A 35 0.58 9.79 -8.95
N THR A 36 0.28 9.30 -7.75
CA THR A 36 -1.10 9.13 -7.28
C THR A 36 -1.27 9.80 -5.93
N THR A 37 -2.36 10.56 -5.80
CA THR A 37 -2.73 11.24 -4.57
C THR A 37 -3.80 10.45 -3.83
N THR A 38 -3.60 10.29 -2.54
CA THR A 38 -4.54 9.62 -1.63
C THR A 38 -5.15 10.64 -0.66
N SER A 39 -6.18 10.26 0.08
CA SER A 39 -6.80 11.12 1.10
C SER A 39 -6.10 11.05 2.47
N HIS A 40 -5.06 10.23 2.59
CA HIS A 40 -4.39 9.92 3.85
C HIS A 40 -2.88 9.88 3.66
N ASP A 41 -2.14 10.34 4.65
CA ASP A 41 -0.69 10.26 4.68
C ASP A 41 -0.21 8.81 4.84
N ILE A 42 0.59 8.35 3.87
CA ILE A 42 1.08 6.97 3.83
C ILE A 42 2.42 6.86 4.53
N SER A 43 2.47 6.00 5.55
CA SER A 43 3.68 5.73 6.32
C SER A 43 4.47 4.53 5.80
N TYR A 44 3.79 3.50 5.30
CA TYR A 44 4.41 2.28 4.78
C TYR A 44 3.65 1.72 3.58
N LEU A 45 4.37 1.05 2.68
CA LEU A 45 3.82 0.31 1.54
C LEU A 45 4.42 -1.10 1.47
N CYS A 46 3.63 -2.07 1.03
CA CYS A 46 4.13 -3.37 0.62
C CYS A 46 3.39 -3.91 -0.61
N SER A 47 4.11 -4.61 -1.48
CA SER A 47 3.53 -5.24 -2.66
C SER A 47 2.99 -6.62 -2.32
N ALA A 48 1.84 -6.98 -2.90
CA ALA A 48 1.27 -8.30 -2.73
C ALA A 48 2.10 -9.35 -3.50
N PRO A 49 2.57 -10.44 -2.87
CA PRO A 49 3.45 -11.41 -3.52
C PRO A 49 2.79 -12.19 -4.67
N ARG A 50 1.45 -12.17 -4.77
CA ARG A 50 0.67 -12.83 -5.84
C ARG A 50 -0.18 -11.88 -6.66
N GLY A 51 -0.22 -10.60 -6.30
CA GLY A 51 -1.05 -9.59 -6.96
C GLY A 51 -0.14 -8.59 -7.67
N LYS A 52 0.04 -8.78 -8.98
CA LYS A 52 0.98 -8.01 -9.81
C LYS A 52 0.81 -6.49 -9.68
N ASP A 53 -0.43 -6.05 -9.40
CA ASP A 53 -0.81 -4.64 -9.34
C ASP A 53 -1.47 -4.29 -7.99
N LYS A 54 -1.21 -5.06 -6.94
CA LYS A 54 -1.82 -4.84 -5.62
C LYS A 54 -0.79 -4.41 -4.60
N LEU A 55 -1.07 -3.29 -3.94
CA LEU A 55 -0.28 -2.75 -2.85
C LEU A 55 -1.13 -2.72 -1.58
N ALA A 56 -0.51 -2.94 -0.43
CA ALA A 56 -1.08 -2.57 0.86
C ALA A 56 -0.34 -1.34 1.39
N ALA A 57 -1.09 -0.38 1.89
CA ALA A 57 -0.58 0.86 2.45
C ALA A 57 -1.03 0.99 3.90
N CYS A 58 -0.14 1.46 4.78
CA CYS A 58 -0.49 1.86 6.13
C CYS A 58 -0.52 3.39 6.21
N THR A 59 -1.56 3.95 6.81
CA THR A 59 -1.66 5.41 7.05
C THR A 59 -1.16 5.77 8.45
N SER A 60 -0.83 7.04 8.69
CA SER A 60 -0.52 7.49 10.06
C SER A 60 -1.71 7.35 11.03
N SER A 61 -2.93 7.46 10.49
CA SER A 61 -4.20 7.30 11.21
C SER A 61 -4.57 5.84 11.51
N CYS A 62 -3.62 4.91 11.38
CA CYS A 62 -3.84 3.50 11.63
C CYS A 62 -4.97 2.90 10.77
N LYS A 63 -4.92 3.13 9.45
CA LYS A 63 -5.72 2.40 8.46
C LYS A 63 -4.81 1.56 7.57
N ILE A 64 -5.26 0.37 7.21
CA ILE A 64 -4.66 -0.43 6.14
C ILE A 64 -5.51 -0.25 4.89
N MET A 65 -4.92 0.18 3.79
CA MET A 65 -5.60 0.34 2.52
C MET A 65 -5.03 -0.65 1.52
N PHE A 66 -5.92 -1.36 0.80
CA PHE A 66 -5.56 -2.17 -0.34
C PHE A 66 -5.78 -1.34 -1.60
N TRP A 67 -4.70 -1.13 -2.32
CA TRP A 67 -4.64 -0.27 -3.49
C TRP A 67 -4.37 -1.12 -4.73
N ASP A 68 -5.11 -0.85 -5.81
CA ASP A 68 -4.88 -1.45 -7.11
C ASP A 68 -4.22 -0.41 -8.03
N THR A 69 -2.96 -0.66 -8.39
CA THR A 69 -2.14 0.26 -9.18
C THR A 69 -2.53 0.28 -10.65
N SER A 70 -3.26 -0.74 -11.14
CA SER A 70 -3.71 -0.78 -12.53
C SER A 70 -4.83 0.22 -12.82
N ILE A 71 -5.69 0.44 -11.82
CA ILE A 71 -6.78 1.43 -11.85
C ILE A 71 -6.48 2.68 -11.02
N GLN A 72 -5.34 2.70 -10.32
CA GLN A 72 -4.89 3.76 -9.43
C GLN A 72 -5.90 4.13 -8.33
N ASP A 73 -6.63 3.15 -7.79
CA ASP A 73 -7.70 3.40 -6.81
C ASP A 73 -7.73 2.40 -5.64
N VAL A 74 -8.18 2.88 -4.47
CA VAL A 74 -8.28 2.11 -3.23
C VAL A 74 -9.48 1.18 -3.32
N VAL A 75 -9.21 -0.12 -3.33
CA VAL A 75 -10.24 -1.16 -3.46
C VAL A 75 -10.93 -1.39 -2.12
N VAL A 76 -10.16 -1.42 -1.02
CA VAL A 76 -10.66 -1.72 0.33
C VAL A 76 -9.83 -0.98 1.37
N ALA A 77 -10.47 -0.54 2.45
CA ALA A 77 -9.79 -0.04 3.64
C ALA A 77 -10.26 -0.79 4.90
N ILE A 78 -9.30 -1.15 5.75
CA ILE A 78 -9.52 -1.68 7.10
C ILE A 78 -9.12 -0.58 8.08
N GLY A 79 -10.08 -0.16 8.92
CA GLY A 79 -9.87 0.93 9.87
C GLY A 79 -9.61 0.45 11.29
N GLY A 80 -8.82 1.22 12.04
CA GLY A 80 -8.79 1.18 13.49
C GLY A 80 -7.46 0.74 14.08
N ALA A 81 -7.01 1.46 15.10
CA ALA A 81 -5.84 1.11 15.90
C ALA A 81 -5.95 -0.31 16.51
N ARG A 82 -7.17 -0.81 16.73
CA ARG A 82 -7.44 -2.17 17.22
C ARG A 82 -7.01 -3.26 16.25
N ASP A 83 -7.22 -3.05 14.95
CA ASP A 83 -6.93 -4.07 13.93
C ASP A 83 -5.46 -4.06 13.53
N ILE A 84 -4.79 -2.91 13.67
CA ILE A 84 -3.36 -2.74 13.36
C ILE A 84 -2.45 -3.03 14.56
N LYS A 85 -2.85 -2.70 15.80
CA LYS A 85 -2.09 -3.04 17.03
C LYS A 85 -2.28 -4.50 17.46
N ARG A 86 -2.22 -5.46 16.55
CA ARG A 86 -2.15 -6.87 16.94
C ARG A 86 -0.75 -7.26 17.41
N GLY A 87 -0.39 -6.74 18.58
CA GLY A 87 0.50 -7.39 19.55
C GLY A 87 -0.26 -8.12 20.65
N ARG A 88 -1.60 -8.19 20.59
CA ARG A 88 -2.41 -8.99 21.52
C ARG A 88 -2.91 -10.27 20.83
N PHE A 89 -2.50 -11.40 21.37
CA PHE A 89 -2.96 -12.73 20.98
C PHE A 89 -4.50 -12.77 20.97
N LEU A 90 -5.07 -13.33 19.91
CA LEU A 90 -6.45 -13.82 19.93
C LEU A 90 -6.58 -14.80 21.11
N GLY A 91 -7.29 -14.42 22.17
CA GLY A 91 -7.50 -15.26 23.35
C GLY A 91 -6.98 -14.70 24.68
N ALA A 92 -6.36 -13.51 24.71
CA ALA A 92 -6.03 -12.87 25.99
C ALA A 92 -7.33 -12.43 26.71
N PRO A 93 -7.62 -12.92 27.93
CA PRO A 93 -8.79 -12.50 28.68
C PRO A 93 -8.71 -11.00 28.98
N PHE A 94 -9.87 -10.34 28.99
CA PHE A 94 -10.01 -8.95 29.39
C PHE A 94 -9.56 -8.80 30.86
N GLY A 95 -8.29 -8.48 31.08
CA GLY A 95 -7.82 -7.97 32.37
C GLY A 95 -8.50 -6.63 32.63
N GLY A 96 -9.42 -6.64 33.59
CA GLY A 96 -10.26 -5.52 33.99
C GLY A 96 -9.49 -4.34 34.59
N PRO A 97 -10.22 -3.30 35.04
CA PRO A 97 -9.63 -2.05 35.48
C PRO A 97 -8.84 -2.25 36.79
N THR A 98 -7.65 -1.64 36.85
CA THR A 98 -6.96 -1.29 38.11
C THR A 98 -6.99 0.20 38.29
#